data_AF-A0A7X8GWW9-F1
#
_entry.id   AF-A0A7X8GWW9-F1
#
_cell.length_a   1.000
_cell.length_b   1.000
_cell.length_c   1.000
_cell.angle_alpha   90.00
_cell.angle_beta   90.00
_cell.angle_gamma   90.00
#
_symmetry.space_group_name_H-M   'P 1'
#
loop_
_entity.id
_entity.type
_entity.pdbx_description
1 polymer ?
#
loop_
_entity_poly.entity_id
_entity_poly.type
_entity_poly.pdbx_seq_one_letter_code
_entity_poly.pdbx_strand_id
1 'polypeptide(L)'
;MKKGFGYNADILCMLNIQGCKVDDVEIRPVYGNEKSKIKLWKYIPEVSCLLIRLFFRRLWKRYIVRDFNPLVLFYGFSFFLSIFVVIPLIVRFFVLYNRYGQAPQTTLIILVFVAFFAFQSMLFAIWMDMDYNKRR
;
A
#
# COMPACT_ATOMS: atom_id res chain seq x y z
N MET A 1 -5.51 5.77 19.17
CA MET A 1 -5.07 4.39 19.40
C MET A 1 -6.21 3.44 19.11
N LYS A 2 -6.02 2.53 18.15
CA LYS A 2 -6.95 1.42 17.89
C LYS A 2 -6.92 0.43 19.06
N LYS A 3 -8.09 0.00 19.54
CA LYS A 3 -8.22 -1.07 20.55
C LYS A 3 -8.18 -2.44 19.86
N GLY A 4 -7.67 -3.46 20.54
CA GLY A 4 -7.57 -4.84 20.02
C GLY A 4 -6.26 -5.13 19.29
N PHE A 5 -6.23 -6.18 18.48
CA PHE A 5 -4.98 -6.71 17.90
C PHE A 5 -4.24 -5.73 16.96
N GLY A 6 -4.92 -4.72 16.42
CA GLY A 6 -4.29 -3.70 15.57
C GLY A 6 -3.52 -2.61 16.33
N TYR A 7 -3.55 -2.60 17.65
CA TYR A 7 -2.93 -1.57 18.50
C TYR A 7 -1.42 -1.39 18.24
N ASN A 8 -0.68 -2.50 18.12
CA ASN A 8 0.77 -2.47 17.90
C ASN A 8 1.14 -1.75 16.59
N ALA A 9 0.38 -2.02 15.52
CA ALA A 9 0.59 -1.35 14.23
C ALA A 9 0.34 0.17 14.31
N ASP A 10 -0.66 0.61 15.08
CA ASP A 10 -0.96 2.04 15.27
C ASP A 10 0.16 2.74 16.09
N ILE A 11 0.73 2.07 17.11
CA ILE A 11 1.90 2.60 17.83
C ILE A 11 3.10 2.73 16.91
N LEU A 12 3.45 1.66 16.19
CA LEU A 12 4.61 1.67 15.29
C LEU A 12 4.47 2.75 14.22
N CYS A 13 3.27 2.94 13.68
CA CYS A 13 2.98 4.04 12.76
C CYS A 13 3.18 5.41 13.43
N MET A 14 2.72 5.58 14.68
CA MET A 14 2.88 6.85 15.38
C MET A 14 4.36 7.17 15.70
N LEU A 15 5.14 6.17 16.15
CA LEU A 15 6.59 6.28 16.34
C LEU A 15 7.31 6.62 15.04
N ASN A 16 6.91 6.00 13.93
CA ASN A 16 7.47 6.28 12.60
C ASN A 16 7.18 7.73 12.14
N ILE A 17 5.97 8.23 12.37
CA ILE A 17 5.59 9.62 12.07
C ILE A 17 6.42 10.62 12.89
N GLN A 18 6.64 10.33 14.18
CA GLN A 18 7.49 11.17 15.05
C GLN A 18 8.99 11.01 14.74
N GLY A 19 9.35 9.89 14.13
CA GLY A 19 10.71 9.61 13.73
C GLY A 19 11.59 8.98 14.79
N CYS A 20 10.96 8.28 15.73
CA CYS A 20 11.65 7.45 16.69
C CYS A 20 12.23 6.22 15.99
N LYS A 21 13.40 5.76 16.46
CA LYS A 21 13.95 4.46 16.10
C LYS A 21 13.29 3.38 16.93
N VAL A 22 12.99 2.25 16.32
CA VAL A 22 12.48 1.05 16.98
C VAL A 22 13.47 -0.05 16.68
N ASP A 23 13.86 -0.78 17.71
CA ASP A 23 14.79 -1.89 17.62
C ASP A 23 14.11 -3.14 18.19
N ASP A 24 14.40 -4.30 17.59
CA ASP A 24 13.82 -5.56 17.99
C ASP A 24 14.70 -6.20 19.06
N VAL A 25 14.18 -6.33 20.29
CA VAL A 25 14.90 -6.93 21.41
C VAL A 25 14.51 -8.39 21.54
N GLU A 26 15.51 -9.27 21.61
CA GLU A 26 15.27 -10.70 21.83
C GLU A 26 14.65 -10.94 23.21
N ILE A 27 13.48 -11.57 23.23
CA ILE A 27 12.76 -11.96 24.44
C ILE A 27 12.46 -13.44 24.33
N ARG A 28 12.81 -14.22 25.36
CA ARG A 28 12.42 -15.64 25.44
C ARG A 28 10.90 -15.72 25.64
N PRO A 29 10.14 -16.30 24.71
CA PRO A 29 8.70 -16.35 24.86
C PRO A 29 8.33 -17.40 25.92
N VAL A 30 7.53 -16.99 26.90
CA VAL A 30 6.98 -17.89 27.91
C VAL A 30 5.56 -18.24 27.47
N TYR A 31 5.39 -19.43 26.88
CA TYR A 31 4.09 -19.94 26.46
C TYR A 31 3.58 -20.99 27.48
N GLY A 32 2.30 -20.89 27.83
CA GLY A 32 1.59 -21.91 28.62
C GLY A 32 0.62 -22.73 27.75
N ASN A 33 -0.48 -23.20 28.35
CA ASN A 33 -1.54 -23.97 27.68
C ASN A 33 -2.62 -23.11 27.00
N GLU A 34 -2.27 -21.88 26.59
CA GLU A 34 -3.26 -20.93 26.07
C GLU A 34 -3.63 -21.22 24.60
N LYS A 35 -4.94 -21.20 24.30
CA LYS A 35 -5.43 -21.27 22.93
C LYS A 35 -5.65 -19.86 22.38
N SER A 36 -5.15 -19.61 21.16
CA SER A 36 -5.35 -18.35 20.46
C SER A 36 -6.85 -18.03 20.33
N LYS A 37 -7.24 -16.83 20.76
CA LYS A 37 -8.62 -16.31 20.62
C LYS A 37 -8.86 -15.64 19.25
N ILE A 38 -7.86 -15.64 18.36
CA ILE A 38 -7.93 -14.93 17.08
C ILE A 38 -8.83 -15.71 16.11
N LYS A 39 -9.83 -15.02 15.56
CA LYS A 39 -10.66 -15.53 14.46
C LYS A 39 -10.19 -14.89 13.16
N LEU A 40 -9.49 -15.65 12.32
CA LEU A 40 -8.84 -15.15 11.10
C LEU A 40 -9.77 -14.37 10.17
N TRP A 41 -10.97 -14.91 9.90
CA TRP A 41 -11.98 -14.29 9.04
C TRP A 41 -12.46 -12.92 9.52
N LYS A 42 -12.35 -12.64 10.84
CA LYS A 42 -12.64 -11.30 11.39
C LYS A 42 -11.38 -10.43 11.44
N TYR A 43 -10.26 -11.05 11.80
CA TYR A 43 -8.98 -10.37 12.01
C TYR A 43 -8.40 -9.80 10.72
N ILE A 44 -8.31 -10.61 9.66
CA ILE A 44 -7.67 -10.24 8.39
C ILE A 44 -8.31 -8.97 7.79
N PRO A 45 -9.64 -8.90 7.55
CA PRO A 45 -10.22 -7.68 6.95
C PRO A 45 -10.08 -6.46 7.86
N GLU A 46 -10.20 -6.63 9.19
CA GLU A 46 -10.08 -5.52 10.14
C GLU A 46 -8.66 -4.93 10.14
N VAL A 47 -7.63 -5.78 10.22
CA VAL A 47 -6.23 -5.35 10.26
C VAL A 47 -5.77 -4.84 8.90
N SER A 48 -6.18 -5.45 7.79
CA SER A 48 -5.88 -4.92 6.46
C SER A 48 -6.43 -3.52 6.26
N CYS A 49 -7.68 -3.26 6.67
CA CYS A 49 -8.27 -1.92 6.62
C CYS A 49 -7.51 -0.93 7.50
N LEU A 50 -7.08 -1.35 8.70
CA LEU A 50 -6.25 -0.53 9.58
C LEU A 50 -4.91 -0.17 8.93
N LEU A 51 -4.21 -1.15 8.36
CA LEU A 51 -2.91 -0.95 7.72
C LEU A 51 -3.00 0.03 6.54
N ILE A 52 -4.04 -0.08 5.71
CA ILE A 52 -4.30 0.86 4.62
C ILE A 52 -4.48 2.29 5.18
N ARG A 53 -5.30 2.45 6.22
CA ARG A 53 -5.51 3.76 6.86
C ARG A 53 -4.21 4.32 7.46
N LEU A 54 -3.40 3.48 8.10
CA LEU A 54 -2.13 3.88 8.69
C LEU A 54 -1.11 4.27 7.61
N PHE A 55 -1.09 3.57 6.48
CA PHE A 55 -0.25 3.89 5.33
C PHE A 55 -0.55 5.30 4.79
N PHE A 56 -1.82 5.62 4.53
CA PHE A 56 -2.20 6.97 4.09
C PHE A 56 -1.94 8.04 5.15
N ARG A 57 -2.15 7.72 6.43
CA ARG A 57 -1.79 8.62 7.54
C ARG A 57 -0.30 8.92 7.58
N ARG A 58 0.55 7.91 7.36
CA ARG A 58 2.01 8.05 7.26
C ARG A 58 2.37 8.92 6.06
N LEU A 59 1.80 8.65 4.89
CA LEU A 59 2.03 9.41 3.68
C LEU A 59 1.75 10.91 3.89
N TRP A 60 0.57 11.23 4.42
CA TRP A 60 0.16 12.61 4.64
C TRP A 60 1.02 13.32 5.69
N LYS A 61 1.13 12.76 6.90
CA LYS A 61 1.81 13.46 8.01
C LYS A 61 3.31 13.55 7.83
N ARG A 62 3.94 12.53 7.24
CA ARG A 62 5.41 12.48 7.12
C ARG A 62 5.88 13.14 5.84
N TYR A 63 5.28 12.82 4.70
CA TYR A 63 5.83 13.23 3.41
C TYR A 63 5.20 14.49 2.83
N ILE A 64 3.95 14.81 3.17
CA ILE A 64 3.30 16.04 2.70
C ILE A 64 3.57 17.20 3.68
N VAL A 65 3.37 16.99 4.98
CA VAL A 65 3.44 18.09 5.96
C VAL A 65 4.86 18.42 6.40
N ARG A 66 5.73 17.42 6.58
CA ARG A 66 7.03 17.62 7.22
C ARG A 66 8.17 17.85 6.22
N ASP A 67 8.28 16.97 5.21
CA ASP A 67 9.50 16.89 4.39
C ASP A 67 9.27 17.14 2.88
N PHE A 68 8.02 17.40 2.43
CA PHE A 68 7.62 17.59 1.01
C PHE A 68 8.39 16.69 0.03
N ASN A 69 8.35 15.38 0.28
CA ASN A 69 9.18 14.44 -0.47
C ASN A 69 8.53 14.08 -1.83
N PRO A 70 9.26 14.15 -2.97
CA PRO A 70 8.76 13.77 -4.30
C PRO A 70 8.12 12.39 -4.38
N LEU A 71 8.42 11.47 -3.46
CA LEU A 71 7.81 10.13 -3.43
C LEU A 71 6.28 10.13 -3.39
N VAL A 72 5.66 11.16 -2.81
CA VAL A 72 4.18 11.29 -2.79
C VAL A 72 3.64 11.45 -4.20
N LEU A 73 4.38 12.12 -5.08
CA LEU A 73 4.01 12.30 -6.48
C LEU A 73 4.05 10.96 -7.23
N PHE A 74 5.04 10.10 -6.97
CA PHE A 74 5.12 8.78 -7.61
C PHE A 74 4.03 7.82 -7.15
N TYR A 75 3.70 7.82 -5.85
CA TYR A 75 2.53 7.08 -5.35
C TYR A 75 1.24 7.64 -5.95
N GLY A 76 1.05 8.97 -5.93
CA GLY A 76 -0.12 9.64 -6.48
C GLY A 76 -0.30 9.35 -7.97
N PHE A 77 0.77 9.46 -8.75
CA PHE A 77 0.79 9.15 -10.19
C PHE A 77 0.46 7.68 -10.46
N SER A 78 1.06 6.75 -9.71
CA SER A 78 0.74 5.32 -9.83
C SER A 78 -0.73 5.03 -9.53
N PHE A 79 -1.28 5.59 -8.44
CA PHE A 79 -2.69 5.41 -8.07
C PHE A 79 -3.61 6.06 -9.09
N PHE A 80 -3.26 7.25 -9.57
CA PHE A 80 -4.02 7.97 -10.59
C PHE A 80 -4.07 7.17 -11.90
N LEU A 81 -2.94 6.72 -12.42
CA LEU A 81 -2.90 5.89 -13.63
C LEU A 81 -3.69 4.58 -13.45
N SER A 82 -3.52 3.92 -12.31
CA SER A 82 -4.22 2.66 -12.04
C SER A 82 -5.73 2.84 -12.02
N ILE A 83 -6.23 3.86 -11.29
CA ILE A 83 -7.66 4.06 -11.09
C ILE A 83 -8.33 4.69 -12.30
N PHE A 84 -7.74 5.75 -12.87
CA PHE A 84 -8.39 6.55 -13.92
C PHE A 84 -8.05 6.11 -15.35
N VAL A 85 -7.00 5.31 -15.54
CA VAL A 85 -6.58 4.88 -16.90
C VAL A 85 -6.66 3.37 -17.05
N VAL A 86 -5.99 2.60 -16.17
CA VAL A 86 -5.93 1.13 -16.30
C VAL A 86 -7.31 0.49 -16.11
N ILE A 87 -8.05 0.84 -15.05
CA ILE A 87 -9.39 0.28 -14.82
C ILE A 87 -10.36 0.56 -15.99
N PRO A 88 -10.49 1.81 -16.49
CA PRO A 88 -11.34 2.08 -17.66
C PRO A 88 -10.89 1.36 -18.93
N LEU A 89 -9.57 1.22 -19.16
CA LEU A 89 -9.05 0.47 -20.30
C LEU A 89 -9.36 -1.02 -20.21
N ILE A 90 -9.30 -1.61 -19.00
CA ILE A 90 -9.70 -3.00 -18.76
C ILE A 90 -11.20 -3.16 -19.09
N VAL A 91 -12.05 -2.27 -18.58
CA VAL A 91 -13.49 -2.31 -18.86
C VAL A 91 -13.74 -2.17 -20.37
N ARG A 92 -13.09 -1.22 -21.04
CA ARG A 92 -13.17 -1.02 -22.49
C ARG A 92 -12.72 -2.26 -23.26
N PHE A 93 -11.64 -2.91 -22.84
CA PHE A 93 -11.14 -4.13 -23.47
C PHE A 93 -12.18 -5.24 -23.43
N PHE A 94 -12.80 -5.49 -22.26
CA PHE A 94 -13.85 -6.50 -22.12
C PHE A 94 -15.11 -6.17 -22.93
N VAL A 95 -15.54 -4.89 -22.96
CA VAL A 95 -16.70 -4.48 -23.75
C VAL A 95 -16.46 -4.68 -25.26
N LEU A 96 -15.29 -4.30 -25.76
CA LEU A 96 -14.96 -4.46 -27.18
C LEU A 96 -14.76 -5.93 -27.55
N TYR A 97 -14.13 -6.71 -26.68
CA TYR A 97 -13.97 -8.15 -26.87
C TYR A 97 -15.33 -8.84 -27.00
N ASN A 98 -16.30 -8.49 -26.14
CA ASN A 98 -17.64 -9.07 -26.17
C ASN A 98 -18.48 -8.62 -27.39
N ARG A 99 -18.18 -7.45 -27.98
CA ARG A 99 -18.92 -6.94 -29.17
C ARG A 99 -18.40 -7.47 -30.49
N TYR A 100 -17.08 -7.55 -30.65
CA TYR A 100 -16.45 -7.85 -31.94
C TYR A 100 -15.84 -9.25 -32.02
N GLY A 101 -15.74 -9.97 -30.89
CA GLY A 101 -15.12 -11.30 -30.84
C GLY A 101 -13.62 -11.31 -31.15
N GLN A 102 -13.02 -10.16 -31.39
CA GLN A 102 -11.59 -9.99 -31.62
C GLN A 102 -10.97 -9.08 -30.56
N ALA A 103 -9.77 -9.45 -30.10
CA ALA A 103 -9.02 -8.67 -29.14
C ALA A 103 -8.52 -7.37 -29.79
N PRO A 104 -8.95 -6.18 -29.32
CA PRO A 104 -8.50 -4.91 -29.89
C PRO A 104 -7.01 -4.70 -29.56
N GLN A 105 -6.15 -4.89 -30.56
CA GLN A 105 -4.69 -4.82 -30.40
C GLN A 105 -4.24 -3.48 -29.83
N THR A 106 -4.77 -2.36 -30.34
CA THR A 106 -4.42 -1.00 -29.87
C THR A 106 -4.75 -0.81 -28.38
N THR A 107 -5.92 -1.27 -27.93
CA THR A 107 -6.33 -1.15 -26.52
C THR A 107 -5.44 -2.00 -25.63
N LEU A 108 -5.09 -3.21 -26.07
CA LEU A 108 -4.21 -4.11 -25.32
C LEU A 108 -2.81 -3.53 -25.15
N ILE A 109 -2.21 -3.01 -26.22
CA ILE A 109 -0.87 -2.41 -26.18
C ILE A 109 -0.84 -1.23 -25.20
N ILE A 110 -1.81 -0.32 -25.30
CA ILE A 110 -1.89 0.84 -24.39
C ILE A 110 -2.12 0.38 -22.95
N LEU A 111 -2.99 -0.61 -22.73
CA LEU A 111 -3.26 -1.15 -21.40
C LEU A 111 -2.01 -1.74 -20.76
N VAL A 112 -1.28 -2.60 -21.48
CA VAL A 112 -0.05 -3.23 -20.97
C VAL A 112 1.02 -2.17 -20.72
N PHE A 113 1.18 -1.21 -21.63
CA PHE A 113 2.15 -0.13 -21.49
C PHE A 113 1.84 0.73 -20.26
N VAL A 114 0.62 1.24 -20.13
CA VAL A 114 0.24 2.09 -18.99
C VAL A 114 0.29 1.31 -17.67
N ALA A 115 -0.14 0.04 -17.66
CA ALA A 115 -0.04 -0.81 -16.48
C ALA A 115 1.42 -1.03 -16.05
N PHE A 116 2.32 -1.24 -17.02
CA PHE A 116 3.75 -1.35 -16.75
C PHE A 116 4.32 -0.05 -16.15
N PHE A 117 4.00 1.11 -16.73
CA PHE A 117 4.43 2.40 -16.18
C PHE A 117 3.88 2.69 -14.79
N ALA A 118 2.61 2.37 -14.53
CA ALA A 118 2.02 2.50 -13.21
C ALA A 118 2.75 1.60 -12.19
N PHE A 119 3.00 0.34 -12.54
CA PHE A 119 3.74 -0.59 -11.70
C PHE A 119 5.17 -0.13 -11.41
N GLN A 120 5.92 0.31 -12.44
CA GLN A 120 7.27 0.86 -12.27
C GLN A 120 7.26 2.08 -11.34
N SER A 121 6.33 3.02 -11.53
CA SER A 121 6.19 4.19 -10.66
C SER A 121 5.93 3.80 -9.21
N MET A 122 5.12 2.77 -8.96
CA MET A 122 4.87 2.24 -7.62
C MET A 122 6.14 1.68 -6.98
N LEU A 123 6.93 0.90 -7.71
CA LEU A 123 8.19 0.35 -7.22
C LEU A 123 9.19 1.45 -6.87
N PHE A 124 9.31 2.48 -7.72
CA PHE A 124 10.15 3.63 -7.42
C PHE A 124 9.71 4.37 -6.15
N ALA A 125 8.40 4.53 -5.95
CA ALA A 125 7.87 5.16 -4.75
C ALA A 125 8.22 4.35 -3.49
N ILE A 126 8.08 3.02 -3.54
CA ILE A 126 8.46 2.11 -2.44
C ILE A 126 9.97 2.19 -2.17
N TRP A 127 10.78 2.15 -3.23
CA TRP A 127 12.23 2.21 -3.11
C TRP A 127 12.70 3.51 -2.44
N MET A 128 12.14 4.65 -2.83
CA MET A 128 12.45 5.93 -2.18
C MET A 128 11.98 5.99 -0.73
N ASP A 129 10.80 5.44 -0.41
CA ASP A 129 10.32 5.33 0.98
C ASP A 129 11.28 4.47 1.81
N MET A 130 11.82 3.39 1.26
CA MET A 130 12.83 2.55 1.91
C MET A 130 14.16 3.29 2.10
N ASP A 131 14.71 3.93 1.07
CA ASP A 131 15.98 4.68 1.18
C ASP A 131 15.88 5.80 2.22
N TYR A 132 14.74 6.50 2.24
CA TYR A 132 14.48 7.54 3.23
C TYR A 132 14.43 7.01 4.67
N ASN A 133 13.95 5.77 4.87
CA ASN A 133 13.93 5.14 6.18
C ASN A 133 15.29 4.58 6.62
N LYS A 134 16.16 4.17 5.68
CA LYS A 134 17.50 3.65 5.99
C LYS A 134 18.47 4.71 6.53
N ARG A 135 18.34 5.96 6.07
CA ARG A 135 19.22 7.06 6.47
C ARG A 135 18.99 7.56 7.90
N ARG A 136 18.05 6.96 8.63
CA ARG A 136 17.66 7.39 9.96
C ARG A 136 18.23 6.47 11.02
#